data_AF-A0A933YHM1-F1
#
_entry.id   AF-A0A933YHM1-F1
#
_cell.length_a   1.000
_cell.length_b   1.000
_cell.length_c   1.000
_cell.angle_alpha   90.00
_cell.angle_beta   90.00
_cell.angle_gamma   90.00
#
_symmetry.space_group_name_H-M   'P 1'
#
loop_
_entity.id
_entity.type
_entity.pdbx_description
1 polymer ?
#
loop_
_entity_poly.entity_id
_entity_poly.type
_entity_poly.pdbx_seq_one_letter_code
_entity_poly.pdbx_strand_id
1 'polypeptide(L)'
;MKPSLQNEKEFSKNVSLYEVDYWRPDEEEAVKFLKPGKLLIGGVGAGRTVGHLLKKGFEVSAVDISPKMVEKCKELWPNVEVKVMDLLRTSYGGGYI
;
A
#
# COMPACT_ATOMS: atom_id res chain seq x y z
N MET A 1 2.76 21.16 12.31
CA MET A 1 2.64 20.57 10.95
C MET A 1 1.72 19.35 11.07
N LYS A 2 0.81 19.09 10.13
CA LYS A 2 -0.04 17.87 10.20
C LYS A 2 0.87 16.63 10.10
N PRO A 3 0.71 15.59 10.95
CA PRO A 3 1.58 14.40 10.95
C PRO A 3 1.67 13.72 9.58
N SER A 4 0.58 13.71 8.82
CA SER A 4 0.51 13.14 7.47
C SER A 4 1.49 13.79 6.47
N LEU A 5 1.72 15.10 6.58
CA LEU A 5 2.67 15.84 5.74
C LEU A 5 4.13 15.60 6.13
N GLN A 6 4.39 15.20 7.38
CA GLN A 6 5.73 14.80 7.82
C GLN A 6 6.09 13.44 7.23
N ASN A 7 5.16 12.48 7.36
CA ASN A 7 5.32 11.13 6.84
C ASN A 7 5.55 11.13 5.33
N GLU A 8 4.77 11.90 4.56
CA GLU A 8 4.97 12.04 3.11
C GLU A 8 6.42 12.42 2.77
N LYS A 9 6.96 13.44 3.44
CA LYS A 9 8.31 13.95 3.20
C LYS A 9 9.40 12.96 3.62
N GLU A 10 9.24 12.31 4.76
CA GLU A 10 10.21 11.35 5.27
C GLU A 10 10.29 10.09 4.40
N PHE A 11 9.14 9.53 4.02
CA PHE A 11 9.10 8.36 3.14
C PHE A 11 9.60 8.69 1.73
N SER A 12 9.25 9.85 1.18
CA SER A 12 9.71 10.26 -0.15
C SER A 12 11.24 10.36 -0.27
N LYS A 13 11.94 10.69 0.82
CA LYS A 13 13.41 10.80 0.82
C LYS A 13 14.12 9.45 0.86
N ASN A 14 13.43 8.40 1.31
CA ASN A 14 14.03 7.14 1.70
C ASN A 14 13.48 5.94 0.93
N VAL A 15 12.88 6.14 -0.26
CA VAL A 15 12.20 5.09 -1.05
C VAL A 15 13.04 3.82 -1.21
N SER A 16 14.34 3.95 -1.48
CA SER A 16 15.25 2.81 -1.67
C SER A 16 15.32 1.87 -0.47
N LEU A 17 15.05 2.34 0.75
CA LEU A 17 15.02 1.50 1.96
C LEU A 17 13.78 0.60 2.02
N TYR A 18 12.75 0.90 1.22
CA TYR A 18 11.48 0.20 1.20
C TYR A 18 11.30 -0.68 -0.04
N GLU A 19 12.32 -0.74 -0.90
CA GLU A 19 12.41 -1.66 -2.05
C GLU A 19 12.79 -3.07 -1.59
N VAL A 20 11.87 -3.72 -0.90
CA VAL A 20 12.05 -5.06 -0.34
C VAL A 20 10.88 -5.96 -0.72
N ASP A 21 11.12 -7.27 -0.78
CA ASP A 21 10.11 -8.27 -1.16
C ASP A 21 10.04 -9.38 -0.09
N TYR A 22 9.35 -9.09 1.01
CA TYR A 22 9.10 -10.05 2.09
C TYR A 22 7.83 -9.71 2.88
N TRP A 23 7.20 -10.74 3.47
CA TRP A 23 6.21 -10.60 4.53
C TRP A 23 6.85 -10.44 5.89
N ARG A 24 6.34 -9.54 6.71
CA ARG A 24 6.62 -9.62 8.14
C ARG A 24 5.86 -10.81 8.73
N PRO A 25 6.38 -11.48 9.78
CA PRO A 25 5.75 -12.68 10.33
C PRO A 25 4.28 -12.49 10.76
N ASP A 26 3.96 -11.33 11.32
CA ASP A 26 2.60 -10.96 11.73
C ASP A 26 1.64 -10.80 10.54
N GLU A 27 2.12 -10.26 9.41
CA GLU A 27 1.34 -10.11 8.20
C GLU A 27 1.08 -11.44 7.49
N GLU A 28 2.09 -12.31 7.48
CA GLU A 28 1.96 -13.66 6.94
C GLU A 28 0.93 -14.49 7.74
N GLU A 29 0.81 -14.26 9.04
CA GLU A 29 -0.23 -14.88 9.84
C GLU A 29 -1.60 -14.24 9.59
N ALA A 30 -1.68 -12.91 9.61
CA ALA A 30 -2.95 -12.18 9.42
C ALA A 30 -3.61 -12.50 8.07
N VAL A 31 -2.84 -12.61 7.00
CA VAL A 31 -3.37 -12.86 5.65
C VAL A 31 -4.06 -14.22 5.52
N LYS A 32 -3.77 -15.20 6.40
CA LYS A 32 -4.41 -16.53 6.39
C LYS A 32 -5.91 -16.47 6.71
N PHE A 33 -6.34 -15.43 7.42
CA PHE A 33 -7.74 -15.23 7.81
C PHE A 33 -8.54 -14.46 6.77
N LEU A 34 -7.89 -13.92 5.73
CA LEU A 34 -8.56 -13.17 4.67
C LEU A 34 -9.09 -14.12 3.59
N LYS A 35 -10.32 -13.87 3.16
CA LYS A 35 -10.91 -14.56 2.01
C LYS A 35 -10.49 -13.85 0.71
N PRO A 36 -10.07 -14.60 -0.34
CA PRO A 36 -9.77 -14.00 -1.64
C PRO A 36 -10.93 -13.16 -2.18
N GLY A 37 -10.60 -12.06 -2.85
CA GLY A 37 -11.57 -11.09 -3.35
C GLY A 37 -10.90 -9.74 -3.60
N LYS A 38 -11.71 -8.67 -3.63
CA LYS A 38 -11.22 -7.29 -3.77
C LYS A 38 -10.59 -6.82 -2.47
N LEU A 39 -9.37 -6.28 -2.56
CA LEU A 39 -8.61 -5.81 -1.41
C LEU A 39 -8.06 -4.41 -1.68
N LEU A 40 -8.22 -3.51 -0.71
CA LEU A 40 -7.55 -2.21 -0.68
C LEU A 40 -6.35 -2.30 0.29
N ILE A 41 -5.15 -1.98 -0.19
CA ILE A 41 -3.98 -1.79 0.68
C ILE A 41 -3.86 -0.31 1.01
N GLY A 42 -4.05 0.04 2.28
CA GLY A 42 -3.78 1.37 2.81
C GLY A 42 -2.33 1.51 3.26
N GLY A 43 -1.62 2.54 2.79
CA GLY A 43 -0.20 2.74 3.10
C GLY A 43 0.68 1.69 2.42
N VAL A 44 0.53 1.52 1.11
CA VAL A 44 1.20 0.45 0.34
C VAL A 44 2.72 0.64 0.24
N GLY A 45 3.24 1.85 0.48
CA GLY A 45 4.65 2.17 0.31
C GLY A 45 5.14 1.84 -1.10
N ALA A 46 6.34 1.28 -1.22
CA ALA A 46 6.90 0.80 -2.49
C ALA A 46 6.28 -0.53 -2.97
N GLY A 47 5.30 -1.11 -2.25
CA GLY A 47 4.54 -2.26 -2.73
C GLY A 47 5.07 -3.63 -2.33
N ARG A 48 5.80 -3.77 -1.21
CA ARG A 48 6.39 -5.05 -0.78
C ARG A 48 5.39 -6.20 -0.61
N THR A 49 4.13 -5.91 -0.30
CA THR A 49 3.09 -6.93 -0.06
C THR A 49 2.25 -7.24 -1.29
N VAL A 50 2.33 -6.41 -2.34
CA VAL A 50 1.45 -6.48 -3.52
C VAL A 50 1.60 -7.80 -4.24
N GLY A 51 2.83 -8.18 -4.61
CA GLY A 51 3.10 -9.42 -5.34
C GLY A 51 2.62 -10.66 -4.59
N HIS A 52 2.76 -10.68 -3.27
CA HIS A 52 2.30 -11.78 -2.45
C HIS A 52 0.77 -11.89 -2.39
N LEU A 53 0.06 -10.77 -2.30
CA LEU A 53 -1.40 -10.74 -2.30
C LEU A 53 -1.97 -11.14 -3.67
N LEU A 54 -1.35 -10.68 -4.76
CA LEU A 54 -1.69 -11.14 -6.11
C LEU A 54 -1.53 -12.66 -6.25
N LYS A 55 -0.42 -13.23 -5.77
CA LYS A 55 -0.18 -14.69 -5.78
C LYS A 55 -1.20 -15.48 -4.97
N LYS A 56 -1.83 -14.86 -3.97
CA LYS A 56 -2.92 -15.45 -3.16
C LYS A 56 -4.30 -15.30 -3.80
N GLY A 57 -4.41 -14.67 -4.97
CA GLY A 57 -5.66 -14.54 -5.72
C GLY A 57 -6.51 -13.33 -5.33
N PHE A 58 -5.92 -12.32 -4.67
CA PHE A 58 -6.61 -11.06 -4.41
C PHE A 58 -6.60 -10.15 -5.65
N GLU A 59 -7.71 -9.44 -5.86
CA GLU A 59 -7.79 -8.29 -6.76
C GLU A 59 -7.40 -7.04 -5.97
N VAL A 60 -6.14 -6.62 -6.13
CA VAL A 60 -5.53 -5.57 -5.31
C VAL A 60 -5.74 -4.19 -5.94
N SER A 61 -6.19 -3.25 -5.12
CA SER A 61 -6.02 -1.80 -5.32
C SER A 61 -5.25 -1.24 -4.12
N ALA A 62 -4.56 -0.11 -4.30
CA ALA A 62 -3.66 0.39 -3.28
C ALA A 62 -3.59 1.91 -3.22
N VAL A 63 -3.33 2.42 -2.01
CA VAL A 63 -3.11 3.84 -1.77
C VAL A 63 -1.90 4.08 -0.88
N ASP A 64 -1.20 5.18 -1.13
CA ASP A 64 -0.21 5.74 -0.21
C ASP A 64 -0.30 7.26 -0.25
N ILE A 65 0.08 7.92 0.85
CA ILE A 65 0.11 9.38 0.89
C ILE A 65 1.33 9.94 0.14
N SER A 66 2.41 9.16 0.04
CA SER A 66 3.66 9.57 -0.57
C SER A 66 3.63 9.39 -2.10
N PRO A 67 3.74 10.48 -2.89
CA PRO A 67 3.79 10.39 -4.34
C PRO A 67 4.93 9.52 -4.86
N LYS A 68 6.10 9.58 -4.19
CA LYS A 68 7.28 8.80 -4.57
C LYS A 68 7.14 7.31 -4.29
N MET A 69 6.43 6.95 -3.23
CA MET A 69 6.08 5.54 -2.97
C MET A 69 5.11 5.01 -4.03
N VAL A 70 4.09 5.80 -4.38
CA VAL A 70 3.13 5.43 -5.42
C VAL A 70 3.81 5.27 -6.78
N GLU A 71 4.70 6.20 -7.15
CA GLU A 71 5.51 6.10 -8.38
C GLU A 71 6.29 4.78 -8.41
N LYS A 72 7.05 4.48 -7.35
CA LYS A 72 7.82 3.24 -7.27
C LYS A 72 6.94 1.98 -7.28
N CYS A 73 5.84 1.99 -6.55
CA CYS A 73 4.91 0.86 -6.52
C CYS A 73 4.31 0.59 -7.91
N LYS A 74 4.02 1.64 -8.70
CA LYS A 74 3.54 1.49 -10.09
C LYS A 74 4.61 0.94 -11.02
N GLU A 75 5.88 1.34 -10.84
CA GLU A 75 6.99 0.77 -11.61
C GLU A 75 7.11 -0.74 -11.39
N LEU A 76 7.00 -1.18 -10.13
CA LEU A 76 7.10 -2.60 -9.76
C LEU A 76 5.83 -3.39 -10.13
N TRP A 77 4.66 -2.75 -10.08
CA TRP A 77 3.35 -3.39 -10.25
C TRP A 77 2.48 -2.60 -11.25
N PRO A 78 2.84 -2.56 -12.54
CA PRO A 78 2.17 -1.71 -13.54
C PRO A 78 0.70 -2.08 -13.81
N ASN A 79 0.30 -3.30 -13.44
CA ASN A 79 -1.06 -3.80 -13.61
C ASN A 79 -1.95 -3.60 -12.37
N VAL A 80 -1.43 -2.95 -11.33
CA VAL A 80 -2.17 -2.69 -10.08
C VAL A 80 -2.61 -1.23 -10.05
N GLU A 81 -3.87 -0.98 -9.68
CA GLU A 81 -4.35 0.38 -9.47
C GLU A 81 -3.75 0.95 -8.17
N VAL A 82 -2.82 1.89 -8.32
CA VAL A 82 -2.19 2.60 -7.17
C VAL A 82 -2.47 4.09 -7.26
N LYS A 83 -2.93 4.70 -6.16
CA LYS A 83 -3.27 6.14 -6.10
C LYS A 83 -2.57 6.85 -4.94
N VAL A 84 -2.24 8.12 -5.15
CA VAL A 84 -1.86 9.00 -4.05
C VAL A 84 -3.12 9.40 -3.30
N MET A 85 -3.23 9.03 -2.02
CA MET A 85 -4.42 9.31 -1.21
C MET A 85 -4.08 9.33 0.29
N ASP A 86 -4.75 10.20 1.04
CA ASP A 86 -4.75 10.17 2.50
C ASP A 86 -5.78 9.13 2.98
N LEU A 87 -5.33 8.08 3.67
CA LEU A 87 -6.19 7.02 4.20
C LEU A 87 -7.21 7.56 5.23
N LEU A 88 -6.96 8.71 5.84
CA LEU A 88 -7.91 9.38 6.74
C LEU A 88 -8.95 10.23 5.99
N ARG A 89 -8.86 10.31 4.66
CA ARG A 89 -9.74 11.13 3.80
C ARG A 89 -9.99 10.43 2.47
N THR A 90 -10.42 9.17 2.55
CA THR A 90 -10.66 8.35 1.34
C THR A 90 -12.07 8.55 0.78
N SER A 91 -12.19 8.36 -0.52
CA SER A 91 -13.48 8.21 -1.20
C SER A 91 -13.87 6.73 -1.39
N TYR A 92 -13.11 5.78 -0.82
CA TYR A 92 -13.50 4.37 -0.84
C TYR A 92 -14.71 4.18 0.07
N GLY A 93 -15.73 3.48 -0.44
CA GLY A 93 -17.11 3.55 0.05
C GLY A 93 -17.28 3.22 1.54
N GLY A 94 -18.01 4.11 2.23
CA GLY A 94 -18.49 3.92 3.60
C GLY A 94 -17.82 4.90 4.56
N GLY A 95 -18.43 6.08 4.73
CA GLY A 95 -18.02 7.05 5.74
C GLY A 95 -18.15 6.48 7.15
N TYR A 96 -17.07 5.88 7.64
CA TYR A 96 -16.81 5.63 9.05
C TYR A 96 -15.30 5.73 9.27
N ILE A 97 -14.89 6.91 9.72
CA ILE A 97 -13.68 7.14 10.53
C ILE A 97 -14.09 8.04 11.68
#